data_AF-A0A4V5NNC0-F1
#
_entry.id   AF-A0A4V5NNC0-F1
#
_cell.length_a   1.000
_cell.length_b   1.000
_cell.length_c   1.000
_cell.angle_alpha   90.00
_cell.angle_beta   90.00
_cell.angle_gamma   90.00
#
_symmetry.space_group_name_H-M   'P 1'
#
loop_
_entity.id
_entity.type
_entity.pdbx_description
1 polymer ?
#
loop_
_entity_poly.entity_id
_entity_poly.type
_entity_poly.pdbx_seq_one_letter_code
_entity_poly.pdbx_strand_id
1 'polypeptide(L)' 'MKTQTVSYIKEHANHLELDNPILVTQNGKPKYVIQDANDYEEQQKTITLLKLINLSERSARQNGLFDLDEAFDDD' A
#
# COMPACT_ATOMS: atom_id res chain seq x y z
N MET A 1 3.84 15.49 1.66
CA MET A 1 5.09 14.70 1.53
C MET A 1 6.28 15.64 1.69
N LYS A 2 7.12 15.42 2.71
CA LYS A 2 8.35 16.23 2.93
C LYS A 2 9.45 15.73 1.96
N THR A 3 10.36 16.59 1.53
CA THR A 3 11.49 16.20 0.67
C THR A 3 12.79 16.45 1.39
N GLN A 4 13.68 15.45 1.45
CA GLN A 4 14.97 15.55 2.11
C GLN A 4 16.11 14.96 1.26
N THR A 5 17.35 15.30 1.57
CA THR A 5 18.52 14.73 0.91
C THR A 5 18.92 13.41 1.55
N VAL A 6 19.60 12.55 0.79
CA VAL A 6 20.16 11.30 1.33
C VAL A 6 21.15 11.56 2.48
N SER A 7 21.87 12.68 2.47
CA SER A 7 22.79 13.06 3.55
C SER A 7 22.03 13.37 4.85
N TYR A 8 20.95 14.17 4.77
CA TYR A 8 20.10 14.47 5.92
C TYR A 8 19.55 13.19 6.57
N ILE A 9 19.06 12.26 5.74
CA ILE A 9 18.53 10.98 6.22
C ILE A 9 19.59 10.18 6.97
N LYS A 10 20.83 10.12 6.45
CA LYS A 10 21.92 9.38 7.11
C LYS A 10 22.27 9.95 8.49
N GLU A 11 22.24 11.27 8.64
CA GLU A 11 22.57 11.95 9.89
C GLU A 11 21.45 11.86 10.94
N HIS A 12 20.19 11.79 10.51
CA HIS A 12 19.02 11.92 11.40
C HIS A 12 18.15 10.66 11.48
N ALA A 13 18.61 9.52 10.93
CA ALA A 13 17.82 8.28 10.79
C ALA A 13 17.13 7.82 12.08
N ASN A 14 17.78 7.97 13.24
CA ASN A 14 17.27 7.49 14.53
C ASN A 14 16.09 8.31 15.08
N HIS A 15 15.83 9.51 14.55
CA HIS A 15 14.82 10.44 15.06
C HIS A 15 13.92 10.97 13.94
N LEU A 16 13.75 10.22 12.86
CA LEU A 16 12.85 10.61 11.78
C LEU A 16 11.39 10.51 12.24
N GLU A 17 10.70 11.64 12.22
CA GLU A 17 9.24 11.67 12.36
C GLU A 17 8.59 11.36 11.01
N LEU A 18 7.80 10.28 10.97
CA LEU A 18 7.23 9.71 9.75
C LEU A 18 5.70 9.85 9.65
N ASP A 19 5.11 10.89 10.24
CA ASP A 19 3.67 11.20 10.10
C ASP A 19 3.21 11.32 8.64
N ASN A 20 4.14 11.62 7.74
CA ASN A 20 3.96 11.59 6.30
C ASN A 20 5.22 11.00 5.65
N PRO A 21 5.08 10.31 4.50
CA PRO A 21 6.24 9.85 3.76
C PRO A 21 7.22 10.97 3.42
N ILE A 22 8.51 10.63 3.41
CA ILE A 22 9.61 11.51 3.05
C ILE A 22 10.16 11.07 1.69
N LEU A 23 10.15 11.99 0.73
CA LEU A 23 10.82 11.81 -0.56
C LEU A 23 12.32 12.09 -0.39
N VAL A 24 13.15 11.10 -0.67
CA VAL A 24 14.60 11.21 -0.55
C VAL A 24 15.21 11.51 -1.91
N THR A 25 16.05 12.54 -1.94
CA THR A 25 16.78 12.97 -3.13
C THR A 25 18.27 12.66 -3.02
N GLN A 26 18.87 12.35 -4.16
CA GLN A 26 20.33 12.23 -4.31
C GLN A 26 20.73 13.06 -5.53
N ASN A 27 21.69 13.98 -5.36
CA ASN A 27 22.11 14.92 -6.39
C ASN A 27 20.92 15.69 -7.00
N GLY A 28 19.98 16.13 -6.15
CA GLY A 28 18.77 16.85 -6.56
C GLY A 28 17.69 16.01 -7.23
N LYS A 29 17.89 14.71 -7.42
CA LYS A 29 16.91 13.81 -8.07
C LYS A 29 16.21 12.92 -7.04
N PRO A 30 14.87 12.81 -7.06
CA PRO A 30 14.13 11.85 -6.24
C PRO A 30 14.56 10.41 -6.56
N LYS A 31 14.81 9.63 -5.51
CA LYS A 31 15.31 8.25 -5.63
C LYS A 31 14.59 7.26 -4.72
N TYR A 32 14.20 7.68 -3.53
CA TYR A 32 13.57 6.80 -2.54
C TYR A 32 12.41 7.50 -1.86
N VAL A 33 11.57 6.71 -1.21
CA VAL A 33 10.57 7.17 -0.25
C VAL A 33 10.80 6.40 1.03
N ILE A 34 10.76 7.10 2.16
CA ILE A 34 10.76 6.50 3.50
C ILE A 34 9.39 6.79 4.11
N GLN A 35 8.75 5.79 4.70
CA GLN A 35 7.45 5.92 5.36
C GLN A 35 7.38 4.97 6.56
N ASP A 36 6.39 5.17 7.42
CA ASP A 36 6.12 4.25 8.52
C ASP A 36 5.75 2.85 8.01
N ALA A 37 6.22 1.82 8.72
CA ALA A 37 6.02 0.44 8.33
C ALA A 37 4.56 0.00 8.49
N ASN A 38 3.87 0.46 9.54
CA ASN A 38 2.45 0.12 9.76
C ASN A 38 1.58 0.78 8.69
N ASP A 39 1.84 2.05 8.37
CA ASP A 39 1.15 2.77 7.28
C ASP A 39 1.37 2.05 5.94
N TYR A 40 2.59 1.58 5.67
CA TYR A 40 2.87 0.77 4.48
C TYR A 40 2.04 -0.51 4.45
N GLU A 41 2.00 -1.26 5.53
CA GLU A 41 1.22 -2.50 5.61
C GLU A 41 -0.28 -2.25 5.43
N GLU A 42 -0.83 -1.19 6.04
CA GLU A 42 -2.23 -0.81 5.92
C GLU A 42 -2.58 -0.44 4.47
N GLN A 43 -1.71 0.33 3.81
CA GLN A 43 -1.85 0.64 2.38
C GLN A 43 -1.84 -0.63 1.53
N GLN A 44 -0.94 -1.59 1.80
CA GLN A 44 -0.90 -2.85 1.04
C GLN A 44 -2.14 -3.71 1.26
N LYS A 45 -2.65 -3.79 2.49
CA LYS A 45 -3.90 -4.50 2.81
C LYS A 45 -5.08 -3.87 2.09
N THR A 46 -5.15 -2.54 2.07
CA THR A 46 -6.19 -1.78 1.36
C THR A 46 -6.16 -2.05 -0.15
N ILE A 47 -4.98 -1.97 -0.78
CA ILE A 47 -4.81 -2.28 -2.20
C ILE A 47 -5.21 -3.73 -2.50
N THR A 48 -4.86 -4.66 -1.61
CA THR A 48 -5.22 -6.08 -1.75
C THR A 48 -6.74 -6.27 -1.72
N LEU A 49 -7.43 -5.62 -0.76
CA LEU A 49 -8.88 -5.66 -0.70
C LEU A 49 -9.53 -5.10 -1.98
N LEU A 50 -9.04 -3.96 -2.49
CA LEU A 50 -9.53 -3.39 -3.75
C LEU A 50 -9.33 -4.32 -4.94
N LYS A 51 -8.20 -5.06 -4.99
CA LYS A 51 -7.96 -6.07 -6.02
C LYS A 51 -8.94 -7.24 -5.91
N LEU A 52 -9.21 -7.72 -4.69
CA LEU A 52 -10.20 -8.78 -4.46
C LEU A 52 -11.59 -8.34 -4.91
N ILE A 53 -12.03 -7.14 -4.54
CA ILE A 53 -13.31 -6.57 -4.98
C ILE A 53 -13.35 -6.52 -6.51
N ASN A 54 -12.29 -6.00 -7.16
CA ASN A 54 -12.26 -5.93 -8.62
C ASN A 54 -12.33 -7.31 -9.29
N LEU A 55 -11.68 -8.32 -8.70
CA LEU A 55 -11.74 -9.70 -9.18
C LEU A 55 -13.15 -10.29 -9.02
N SER A 56 -13.76 -10.11 -7.85
CA SER A 56 -15.13 -10.56 -7.56
C SER A 56 -16.14 -9.91 -8.50
N GLU A 57 -16.04 -8.60 -8.75
CA GLU A 57 -16.92 -7.90 -9.70
C GLU A 57 -16.78 -8.45 -11.12
N ARG A 58 -15.56 -8.75 -11.57
CA ARG A 58 -15.33 -9.34 -12.91
C ARG A 58 -15.93 -10.74 -13.00
N SER A 59 -15.72 -11.57 -11.98
CA SER A 59 -16.27 -12.91 -11.92
C SER A 59 -17.79 -12.90 -11.94
N ALA A 60 -18.42 -12.03 -11.13
CA ALA A 60 -19.87 -11.88 -11.09
C ALA A 60 -20.47 -11.47 -12.44
N ARG A 61 -19.81 -10.57 -13.17
CA ARG A 61 -20.26 -10.15 -14.52
C ARG A 61 -20.15 -11.26 -15.57
N GLN A 62 -19.18 -12.16 -15.42
CA GLN A 62 -18.91 -13.24 -16.38
C GLN A 62 -19.74 -14.49 -16.09
N ASN A 63 -19.87 -14.86 -14.82
CA ASN A 63 -20.40 -16.15 -14.39
C ASN A 63 -21.72 -16.04 -13.61
N GLY A 64 -22.17 -14.83 -13.30
CA GLY A 64 -23.28 -14.61 -12.36
C GLY A 64 -22.84 -14.61 -10.90
N LEU A 65 -23.78 -14.37 -10.00
CA LEU A 65 -23.56 -14.45 -8.55
C LEU A 65 -23.92 -15.86 -8.06
N PHE A 66 -23.20 -16.35 -7.06
CA PHE A 66 -23.62 -17.51 -6.29
C PHE A 66 -24.86 -17.17 -5.48
N ASP A 67 -25.78 -18.13 -5.34
CA ASP A 67 -26.79 -18.04 -4.30
C ASP A 67 -26.20 -18.39 -2.92
N LEU A 68 -26.99 -18.18 -1.87
CA LEU A 68 -26.51 -18.34 -0.50
C LEU A 68 -26.13 -19.79 -0.20
N ASP A 69 -26.88 -20.75 -0.76
CA ASP A 69 -26.68 -22.17 -0.48
C ASP A 69 -25.40 -22.67 -1.18
N GLU A 70 -25.17 -22.28 -2.44
CA GLU A 70 -23.92 -22.58 -3.19
C GLU A 70 -22.67 -21.96 -2.55
N ALA A 71 -22.80 -20.79 -1.91
CA ALA A 71 -21.64 -20.09 -1.35
C ALA A 71 -21.10 -20.71 -0.04
N PHE A 72 -21.93 -21.47 0.67
CA PHE A 72 -21.59 -22.13 1.93
C PHE A 72 -21.59 -23.66 1.83
N ASP A 73 -21.70 -24.20 0.62
CA ASP A 73 -21.60 -25.64 0.39
C ASP A 73 -20.12 -26.05 0.52
N ASP A 74 -19.82 -26.79 1.58
CA ASP A 74 -18.47 -27.21 2.00
C ASP A 74 -18.07 -28.59 1.43
N ASP A 75 -18.67 -29.01 0.31
CA ASP A 75 -18.41 -30.31 -0.37
C ASP A 75 -16.95 -30.49 -0.86
#